data_AF-T1C9S6-F1
#
_entry.id   AF-T1C9S6-F1
#
_cell.length_a   1.000
_cell.length_b   1.000
_cell.length_c   1.000
_cell.angle_alpha   90.00
_cell.angle_beta   90.00
_cell.angle_gamma   90.00
#
_symmetry.space_group_name_H-M   'P 1'
#
loop_
_entity.id
_entity.type
_entity.pdbx_description
1 polymer ?
#
loop_
_entity_poly.entity_id
_entity_poly.type
_entity_poly.pdbx_seq_one_letter_code
_entity_poly.pdbx_strand_id
1 'polypeptide(L)'
;MHIDAVPNRTSRPTYLLRESYRIGKKVRKRTLANLSGLADEQIEAIRAVLAGVAMRPVEELFEVVRSRSHGAVQAVRVAMQRLGFEGLI
;
A
#
# COMPACT_ATOMS: atom_id res chain seq x y z
N MET A 1 -2.41 -19.03 8.68
CA MET A 1 -3.43 -18.68 7.66
C MET A 1 -2.71 -18.14 6.44
N HIS A 2 -3.28 -18.26 5.24
CA HIS A 2 -2.67 -17.79 4.00
C HIS A 2 -3.74 -17.40 2.98
N ILE A 3 -3.40 -16.56 2.00
CA ILE A 3 -4.30 -16.20 0.90
C ILE A 3 -3.99 -17.08 -0.31
N ASP A 4 -4.95 -17.88 -0.77
CA ASP A 4 -4.89 -18.58 -2.05
C ASP A 4 -5.52 -17.71 -3.14
N ALA A 5 -4.84 -17.56 -4.28
CA ALA A 5 -5.42 -16.97 -5.50
C ALA A 5 -5.90 -18.11 -6.42
N VAL A 6 -7.19 -18.15 -6.70
CA VAL A 6 -7.81 -19.12 -7.60
C VAL A 6 -7.99 -18.45 -8.97
N PRO A 7 -7.27 -18.90 -10.01
CA PRO A 7 -7.37 -18.32 -11.34
C PRO A 7 -8.80 -18.37 -11.85
N ASN A 8 -9.23 -17.29 -12.49
CA ASN A 8 -10.46 -17.23 -13.27
C ASN A 8 -10.09 -16.93 -14.73
N ARG A 9 -10.82 -17.48 -15.70
CA ARG A 9 -10.42 -17.46 -17.11
C ARG A 9 -10.34 -16.06 -17.69
N THR A 10 -11.45 -15.33 -17.60
CA THR A 10 -11.65 -14.02 -18.25
C THR A 10 -11.81 -12.89 -17.24
N SER A 11 -11.71 -13.18 -15.94
CA SER A 11 -11.97 -12.23 -14.87
C SER A 11 -10.85 -12.28 -13.84
N ARG A 12 -10.84 -11.27 -12.96
CA ARG A 12 -9.90 -11.20 -11.84
C ARG A 12 -9.92 -12.50 -11.00
N PRO A 13 -8.77 -12.98 -10.50
CA PRO A 13 -8.70 -14.15 -9.64
C PRO A 13 -9.59 -14.01 -8.41
N THR A 14 -10.09 -15.13 -7.91
CA THR A 14 -10.77 -15.17 -6.61
C THR A 14 -9.71 -15.30 -5.51
N TYR A 15 -9.73 -14.39 -4.55
CA TYR A 15 -8.81 -14.43 -3.41
C TYR A 15 -9.52 -15.02 -2.19
N LEU A 16 -8.95 -16.07 -1.58
CA LEU A 16 -9.53 -16.77 -0.44
C LEU A 16 -8.56 -16.80 0.75
N LEU A 17 -9.01 -16.34 1.92
CA LEU A 17 -8.30 -16.56 3.17
C LEU A 17 -8.53 -17.99 3.64
N ARG A 18 -7.45 -18.73 3.87
CA ARG A 18 -7.49 -20.14 4.22
C ARG A 18 -6.61 -20.45 5.42
N GLU A 19 -6.98 -21.52 6.10
CA GLU A 19 -6.19 -22.09 7.17
C GLU A 19 -5.90 -23.56 6.87
N SER A 20 -4.64 -23.93 7.05
CA SER A 20 -4.21 -25.33 6.99
C SER A 20 -4.26 -25.93 8.39
N TYR A 21 -4.90 -27.08 8.52
CA TYR A 21 -5.04 -27.80 9.79
C TYR A 21 -4.82 -29.31 9.55
N ARG A 22 -4.62 -30.09 10.62
CA ARG A 22 -4.41 -31.53 10.54
C ARG A 22 -5.57 -32.30 11.16
N ILE A 23 -6.00 -33.35 10.47
CA ILE A 23 -6.85 -34.42 11.02
C ILE A 23 -6.02 -35.70 10.95
N GLY A 24 -5.52 -36.15 12.10
CA GLY A 24 -4.57 -37.26 12.17
C GLY A 24 -3.33 -36.97 11.31
N LYS A 25 -3.03 -37.86 10.36
CA LYS A 25 -1.88 -37.72 9.44
C LYS A 25 -2.16 -36.88 8.20
N LYS A 26 -3.39 -36.39 8.00
CA LYS A 26 -3.77 -35.65 6.78
C LYS A 26 -3.81 -34.15 7.04
N VAL A 27 -3.14 -33.37 6.18
CA VAL A 27 -3.29 -31.91 6.12
C VAL A 27 -4.52 -31.57 5.30
N ARG A 28 -5.36 -30.68 5.81
CA ARG A 28 -6.56 -30.15 5.16
C ARG A 28 -6.49 -28.63 5.14
N LYS A 29 -7.21 -28.02 4.20
CA LYS A 29 -7.42 -26.57 4.12
C LYS A 29 -8.89 -26.27 4.36
N ARG A 30 -9.20 -25.25 5.16
CA ARG A 30 -10.54 -24.66 5.27
C ARG A 30 -10.52 -23.22 4.79
N THR A 31 -11.57 -22.82 4.07
CA THR A 31 -11.78 -21.41 3.70
C THR A 31 -12.39 -20.69 4.89
N LEU A 32 -11.76 -19.58 5.28
CA LEU A 32 -12.23 -18.71 6.37
C LEU A 32 -13.02 -17.52 5.81
N ALA A 33 -12.57 -16.94 4.70
CA ALA A 33 -13.23 -15.80 4.07
C ALA A 33 -12.94 -15.72 2.56
N ASN A 34 -13.84 -15.06 1.84
CA ASN A 34 -13.63 -14.62 0.46
C ASN A 34 -13.19 -13.15 0.47
N LEU A 35 -12.01 -12.87 -0.08
CA LEU A 35 -11.39 -11.54 -0.10
C LEU A 35 -11.47 -10.88 -1.50
N SER A 36 -12.16 -11.48 -2.47
CA SER A 36 -12.21 -11.01 -3.86
C SER A 36 -12.80 -9.61 -4.04
N GLY A 37 -13.51 -9.10 -3.03
CA GLY A 37 -14.04 -7.73 -3.02
C GLY A 37 -13.00 -6.65 -2.70
N LEU A 38 -11.81 -7.02 -2.23
CA LEU A 38 -10.72 -6.09 -1.92
C LEU A 38 -9.91 -5.75 -3.18
N ALA A 39 -9.26 -4.58 -3.20
CA ALA A 39 -8.30 -4.22 -4.25
C ALA A 39 -7.02 -5.06 -4.17
N ASP A 40 -6.23 -5.14 -5.25
CA ASP A 40 -5.02 -5.98 -5.29
C ASP A 40 -3.98 -5.49 -4.27
N GLU A 41 -3.89 -4.18 -4.04
CA GLU A 41 -3.00 -3.57 -3.05
C GLU A 41 -3.36 -4.00 -1.62
N GLN A 42 -4.66 -4.10 -1.31
CA GLN A 42 -5.13 -4.58 -0.01
C GLN A 42 -4.81 -6.07 0.17
N ILE A 43 -4.93 -6.87 -0.89
CA ILE A 43 -4.57 -8.29 -0.86
C ILE A 43 -3.08 -8.45 -0.56
N GLU A 44 -2.21 -7.71 -1.24
CA GLU A 44 -0.77 -7.78 -1.03
C GLU A 44 -0.35 -7.29 0.36
N ALA A 45 -1.00 -6.24 0.88
CA ALA A 45 -0.78 -5.80 2.26
C ALA A 45 -1.12 -6.91 3.28
N ILE A 46 -2.25 -7.60 3.11
CA ILE A 46 -2.63 -8.71 3.99
C ILE A 46 -1.65 -9.89 3.85
N ARG A 47 -1.17 -10.19 2.62
CA ARG A 47 -0.13 -11.22 2.42
C ARG A 47 1.13 -10.91 3.21
N ALA A 48 1.60 -9.66 3.14
CA ALA A 48 2.79 -9.22 3.86
C ALA A 48 2.61 -9.41 5.39
N VAL A 49 1.48 -8.98 5.94
CA VAL A 49 1.16 -9.16 7.37
C VAL A 49 1.12 -10.64 7.76
N LEU A 50 0.48 -11.49 6.96
CA LEU A 50 0.42 -12.94 7.20
C LEU A 50 1.79 -13.63 7.08
N ALA A 51 2.71 -13.06 6.30
CA ALA A 51 4.11 -13.51 6.19
C ALA A 51 4.99 -13.01 7.34
N GLY A 52 4.44 -12.20 8.27
CA GLY A 52 5.18 -11.64 9.39
C GLY A 52 5.95 -10.35 9.07
N VAL A 53 5.66 -9.71 7.93
CA VAL A 53 6.24 -8.40 7.62
C VAL A 53 5.59 -7.35 8.51
N ALA A 54 6.42 -6.60 9.24
CA ALA A 54 5.95 -5.50 10.07
C ALA A 54 5.48 -4.33 9.20
N MET A 55 4.21 -3.96 9.35
CA MET A 55 3.64 -2.76 8.74
C MET A 55 3.55 -1.65 9.78
N ARG A 56 3.94 -0.43 9.41
CA ARG A 56 3.93 0.76 10.27
C ARG A 56 3.34 1.93 9.49
N PRO A 57 2.61 2.86 10.13
CA PRO A 57 2.23 4.12 9.51
C PRO A 57 3.47 4.84 8.98
N VAL A 58 3.36 5.47 7.82
CA VAL A 58 4.51 6.15 7.18
C VAL A 58 5.03 7.28 8.07
N GLU A 59 4.14 7.93 8.81
CA GLU A 59 4.42 9.00 9.75
C GLU A 59 5.28 8.55 10.94
N GLU A 60 5.24 7.26 11.29
CA GLU A 60 6.07 6.67 12.34
C GLU A 60 7.42 6.14 11.80
N LEU A 61 7.56 6.03 10.47
CA LEU A 61 8.77 5.50 9.84
C LEU A 61 9.80 6.59 9.53
N PHE A 62 9.34 7.82 9.32
CA PHE A 62 10.20 8.92 8.89
C PHE A 62 10.07 10.12 9.83
N GLU A 63 11.21 10.58 10.34
CA GLU A 63 11.31 11.82 11.07
C GLU A 63 11.79 12.94 10.14
N VAL A 64 11.18 14.12 10.23
CA VAL A 64 11.64 15.31 9.51
C VAL A 64 12.86 15.88 10.24
N VAL A 65 14.07 15.47 9.83
CA VAL A 65 15.32 15.92 10.45
C VAL A 65 15.66 17.38 10.12
N ARG A 66 15.27 17.85 8.93
CA ARG A 66 15.46 19.25 8.51
C ARG A 66 14.49 19.63 7.40
N SER A 67 14.07 20.88 7.39
CA SER A 67 13.40 21.50 6.24
C SER A 67 14.41 22.31 5.43
N ARG A 68 14.24 22.36 4.10
CA ARG A 68 15.03 23.29 3.27
C ARG A 68 14.55 24.71 3.54
N SER A 69 15.47 25.66 3.66
CA SER A 69 15.11 27.09 3.66
C SER A 69 14.47 27.44 2.31
N HIS A 70 13.15 27.68 2.30
CA HIS A 70 12.38 28.03 1.11
C HIS A 70 11.89 29.49 1.13
N GLY A 71 12.00 30.20 2.27
CA GLY A 71 11.45 31.55 2.41
C GLY A 71 12.01 32.55 1.40
N ALA A 72 13.33 32.54 1.16
CA ALA A 72 13.97 33.41 0.18
C ALA A 72 13.48 33.12 -1.26
N VAL A 73 13.37 31.84 -1.62
CA VAL A 73 12.86 31.42 -2.95
C VAL A 73 11.41 31.85 -3.13
N GLN A 74 10.57 31.67 -2.10
CA GLN A 74 9.19 32.11 -2.12
C GLN A 74 9.07 33.63 -2.25
N ALA A 75 9.89 34.40 -1.53
CA ALA A 75 9.91 35.85 -1.62
C ALA A 75 10.27 36.34 -3.03
N VAL A 76 11.30 35.76 -3.65
CA VAL A 76 11.68 36.06 -5.03
C VAL A 76 10.55 35.70 -6.00
N ARG A 77 9.96 34.50 -5.88
CA ARG A 77 8.83 34.09 -6.74
C ARG A 77 7.65 35.06 -6.63
N VAL A 78 7.28 35.46 -5.41
CA VAL A 78 6.20 36.42 -5.16
C VAL A 78 6.52 37.79 -5.78
N ALA A 79 7.77 38.25 -5.67
CA ALA A 79 8.20 39.51 -6.28
C ALA A 79 8.12 39.44 -7.82
N MET A 80 8.62 38.35 -8.43
CA MET A 80 8.53 38.12 -9.88
C MET A 80 7.09 38.13 -10.37
N GLN A 81 6.17 37.46 -9.65
CA GLN A 81 4.74 37.46 -9.97
C GLN A 81 4.14 38.87 -9.92
N ARG A 82 4.45 39.65 -8.87
CA ARG A 82 3.95 41.04 -8.72
C ARG A 82 4.49 41.98 -9.79
N LEU A 83 5.71 41.75 -10.26
CA LEU A 83 6.37 42.54 -11.29
C LEU A 83 6.02 42.07 -12.71
N GLY A 84 5.19 41.03 -12.86
CA GLY A 84 4.77 40.53 -14.18
C GLY A 84 5.89 39.89 -14.98
N PHE A 85 6.90 39.32 -14.31
CA PHE A 85 8.06 38.71 -14.99
C PHE A 85 7.68 37.54 -15.90
N GLU A 86 6.54 36.88 -15.65
CA GLU A 86 6.01 35.81 -16.50
C GLU A 86 5.75 36.29 -17.94
N GLY A 87 5.56 37.59 -18.17
CA GLY A 87 5.36 38.18 -19.52
C GLY A 87 6.64 38.66 -20.21
N LEU A 88 7.83 38.40 -19.66
CA LEU A 88 9.12 38.83 -20.23
C LEU A 88 9.82 37.74 -21.07
N ILE A 89 9.22 36.55 -21.17
CA ILE A 89 9.68 35.37 -21.93
C ILE A 89 8.57 34.97 -22.90
#